data_AF-A0A1H3Z8S1-F1
#
_entry.id   AF-A0A1H3Z8S1-F1
#
_cell.length_a   1.000
_cell.length_b   1.000
_cell.length_c   1.000
_cell.angle_alpha   90.00
_cell.angle_beta   90.00
_cell.angle_gamma   90.00
#
_symmetry.space_group_name_H-M   'P 1'
#
loop_
_entity.id
_entity.type
_entity.pdbx_description
1 polymer ?
#
loop_
_entity_poly.entity_id
_entity_poly.type
_entity_poly.pdbx_seq_one_letter_code
_entity_poly.pdbx_strand_id
1 'polypeptide(L)'
;MIGRQVIKINKPFTLEELAKFMEENWDTEQFSKFKVGKPTAASIGEYILLPATHRYLVIVYPKAAGGFFNKENKVVLSTADTPESARQAIAEYFPVKGAIFNLWQTSQVLNAEKERKGPAEEVLQAYTAHMKDILGKNGLLK
;
A
#
# COMPACT_ATOMS: atom_id res chain seq x y z
N MET A 1 -4.83 8.18 -12.20
CA MET A 1 -6.04 8.05 -11.33
C MET A 1 -5.56 8.31 -9.92
N ILE A 2 -6.18 9.24 -9.20
CA ILE A 2 -5.84 9.51 -7.80
C ILE A 2 -6.28 8.29 -6.97
N GLY A 3 -5.45 7.88 -6.02
CA GLY A 3 -5.73 6.80 -5.09
C GLY A 3 -5.50 5.38 -5.63
N ARG A 4 -4.88 5.23 -6.82
CA ARG A 4 -4.54 3.91 -7.37
C ARG A 4 -3.29 3.98 -8.26
N GLN A 5 -2.31 3.16 -7.91
CA GLN A 5 -1.08 2.96 -8.67
C GLN A 5 -0.97 1.50 -9.14
N VAL A 6 -0.38 1.32 -10.32
CA VAL A 6 -0.22 0.01 -10.95
C VAL A 6 1.23 -0.14 -11.39
N ILE A 7 1.88 -1.20 -10.93
CA ILE A 7 3.25 -1.55 -11.29
C ILE A 7 3.18 -2.84 -12.12
N LYS A 8 3.64 -2.80 -13.36
CA LYS A 8 3.72 -3.98 -14.22
C LYS A 8 4.91 -4.83 -13.81
N ILE A 9 4.71 -6.14 -13.77
CA ILE A 9 5.74 -7.10 -13.40
C ILE A 9 5.84 -8.21 -14.44
N ASN A 10 7.00 -8.83 -14.54
CA ASN A 10 7.27 -9.86 -15.54
C ASN A 10 6.82 -11.27 -15.10
N LYS A 11 6.63 -11.50 -13.79
CA LYS A 11 6.15 -12.75 -13.19
C LYS A 11 4.89 -12.52 -12.35
N PRO A 12 3.89 -13.42 -12.35
CA PRO A 12 2.76 -13.31 -11.43
C PRO A 12 3.19 -13.58 -9.98
N PHE A 13 2.45 -13.00 -9.04
CA PHE A 13 2.56 -13.27 -7.60
C PHE A 13 1.20 -13.76 -7.06
N THR A 14 1.23 -14.70 -6.11
CA THR A 14 0.14 -14.84 -5.13
C THR A 14 0.27 -13.77 -4.04
N LEU A 15 -0.77 -13.60 -3.21
CA LEU A 15 -0.72 -12.61 -2.13
C LEU A 15 0.38 -12.98 -1.11
N GLU A 16 0.52 -14.27 -0.80
CA GLU A 16 1.50 -14.82 0.12
C GLU A 16 2.92 -14.64 -0.42
N GLU A 17 3.14 -14.90 -1.71
CA GLU A 17 4.44 -14.68 -2.34
C GLU A 17 4.84 -13.20 -2.34
N LEU A 18 3.88 -12.31 -2.61
CA LEU A 18 4.13 -10.86 -2.55
C LEU A 18 4.42 -10.40 -1.12
N ALA A 19 3.68 -10.92 -0.13
CA ALA A 19 3.90 -10.59 1.28
C ALA A 19 5.29 -11.04 1.72
N LYS A 20 5.69 -12.27 1.42
CA LYS A 20 7.03 -12.79 1.72
C LYS A 20 8.12 -11.98 1.02
N PHE A 21 7.92 -11.63 -0.25
CA PHE A 21 8.84 -10.77 -0.97
C PHE A 21 9.02 -9.40 -0.28
N MET A 22 7.92 -8.81 0.19
CA MET A 22 7.97 -7.57 0.96
C MET A 22 8.67 -7.78 2.32
N GLU A 23 8.43 -8.87 3.04
CA GLU A 23 9.12 -9.13 4.32
C GLU A 23 10.65 -9.17 4.17
N GLU A 24 11.14 -9.70 3.05
CA GLU A 24 12.57 -9.84 2.77
C GLU A 24 13.23 -8.54 2.25
N ASN A 25 12.46 -7.63 1.63
CA ASN A 25 13.02 -6.50 0.88
C ASN A 25 12.49 -5.12 1.33
N TRP A 26 11.47 -5.05 2.19
CA TRP A 26 10.82 -3.81 2.57
C TRP A 26 11.55 -3.11 3.71
N ASP A 27 11.95 -1.86 3.50
CA ASP A 27 12.47 -0.99 4.55
C ASP A 27 11.33 -0.56 5.49
N THR A 28 11.20 -1.30 6.60
CA THR A 28 10.18 -1.02 7.63
C THR A 28 10.53 0.18 8.52
N GLU A 29 11.77 0.66 8.50
CA GLU A 29 12.15 1.86 9.27
C GLU A 29 11.66 3.13 8.59
N GLN A 30 11.76 3.20 7.26
CA GLN A 30 11.34 4.36 6.49
C GLN A 30 9.90 4.25 5.98
N PHE A 31 9.44 3.04 5.62
CA PHE A 31 8.17 2.80 4.95
C PHE A 31 7.18 1.98 5.76
N SER A 32 7.30 2.03 7.09
CA SER A 32 6.37 1.41 8.02
C SER A 32 6.39 -0.12 7.97
N LYS A 33 5.87 -0.74 9.03
CA LYS A 33 5.51 -2.16 8.97
C LYS A 33 4.19 -2.32 8.20
N PHE A 34 3.91 -3.54 7.76
CA PHE A 34 2.65 -3.89 7.10
C PHE A 34 2.05 -5.15 7.73
N LYS A 35 0.78 -5.40 7.41
CA LYS A 35 0.06 -6.60 7.83
C LYS A 35 -0.74 -7.19 6.68
N VAL A 36 -0.78 -8.52 6.58
CA VAL A 36 -1.73 -9.21 5.69
C VAL A 36 -3.08 -9.36 6.40
N GLY A 37 -4.16 -9.00 5.72
CA GLY A 37 -5.51 -9.23 6.22
C GLY A 37 -6.56 -8.44 5.48
N LYS A 38 -7.79 -8.45 6.01
CA LYS A 38 -8.89 -7.69 5.44
C LYS A 38 -8.93 -6.25 5.98
N PRO A 39 -9.04 -5.23 5.11
CA PRO A 39 -9.30 -3.87 5.54
C PRO A 39 -10.59 -3.79 6.35
N THR A 40 -11.67 -4.36 5.83
CA THR A 40 -13.00 -4.45 6.46
C THR A 40 -13.52 -5.89 6.44
N ALA A 41 -14.46 -6.23 7.33
CA ALA A 41 -15.15 -7.54 7.26
C ALA A 41 -15.85 -7.77 5.92
N ALA A 42 -16.30 -6.69 5.25
CA ALA A 42 -16.95 -6.72 3.94
C ALA A 42 -15.97 -6.77 2.74
N SER A 43 -14.66 -6.78 3.00
CA SER A 43 -13.66 -6.85 1.93
C SER A 43 -13.71 -8.20 1.21
N ILE A 44 -13.70 -8.15 -0.13
CA ILE A 44 -13.83 -9.31 -1.02
C ILE A 44 -12.65 -10.28 -0.85
N GLY A 45 -11.51 -9.82 -0.36
CA GLY A 45 -10.33 -10.64 -0.11
C GLY A 45 -9.41 -10.04 0.94
N GLU A 46 -8.28 -10.72 1.15
CA GLU A 46 -7.17 -10.22 1.95
C GLU A 46 -6.24 -9.37 1.11
N TYR A 47 -5.55 -8.45 1.77
CA TYR A 47 -4.63 -7.50 1.17
C TYR A 47 -3.44 -7.31 2.10
N ILE A 48 -2.34 -6.82 1.55
CA ILE A 48 -1.26 -6.24 2.36
C ILE A 48 -1.68 -4.82 2.72
N LEU A 49 -1.76 -4.52 4.01
CA LEU A 49 -2.22 -3.26 4.57
C LEU A 49 -1.02 -2.43 5.00
N LEU A 50 -0.87 -1.26 4.37
CA LEU A 50 0.13 -0.25 4.72
C LEU A 50 -0.57 0.96 5.36
N PRO A 51 -0.06 1.47 6.50
CA PRO A 51 -0.56 2.71 7.08
C PRO A 51 -0.31 3.89 6.13
N ALA A 52 -1.27 4.81 5.98
CA ALA A 52 -1.04 6.02 5.17
C ALA A 52 -1.33 7.32 5.92
N THR A 53 -2.55 7.50 6.39
CA THR A 53 -2.98 8.65 7.22
C THR A 53 -3.93 8.17 8.32
N HIS A 54 -4.50 9.08 9.10
CA HIS A 54 -5.44 8.70 10.15
C HIS A 54 -6.72 8.06 9.58
N ARG A 55 -7.21 8.55 8.43
CA ARG A 55 -8.45 8.05 7.81
C ARG A 55 -8.22 7.09 6.66
N TYR A 56 -7.01 6.99 6.13
CA TYR A 56 -6.73 6.17 4.95
C TYR A 56 -5.57 5.21 5.18
N LEU A 57 -5.67 4.06 4.53
CA LEU A 57 -4.61 3.06 4.39
C LEU A 57 -4.33 2.83 2.92
N VAL A 58 -3.20 2.21 2.62
CA VAL A 58 -2.87 1.71 1.28
C VAL A 58 -3.01 0.19 1.30
N ILE A 59 -3.88 -0.34 0.44
CA ILE A 59 -3.94 -1.77 0.16
C ILE A 59 -3.01 -2.12 -0.99
N VAL A 60 -2.26 -3.21 -0.83
CA VAL A 60 -1.37 -3.76 -1.85
C VAL A 60 -1.78 -5.19 -2.16
N TYR A 61 -1.86 -5.53 -3.45
CA TYR A 61 -2.21 -6.87 -3.90
C TYR A 61 -1.75 -7.14 -5.34
N PRO A 62 -1.43 -8.39 -5.68
CA PRO A 62 -1.10 -8.76 -7.05
C PRO A 62 -2.37 -9.02 -7.90
N LYS A 63 -2.24 -8.86 -9.21
CA LYS A 63 -3.18 -9.35 -10.21
C LYS A 63 -2.42 -10.04 -11.33
N ALA A 64 -2.63 -11.35 -11.48
CA ALA A 64 -2.10 -12.12 -12.60
C ALA A 64 -2.80 -11.77 -13.93
N ALA A 65 -2.05 -11.83 -15.03
CA ALA A 65 -2.58 -11.77 -16.38
C ALA A 65 -3.48 -12.98 -16.67
N GLY A 66 -4.44 -12.82 -17.60
CA GLY A 66 -5.27 -13.94 -18.07
C GLY A 66 -6.77 -13.66 -18.12
N GLY A 67 -7.23 -12.51 -17.61
CA GLY A 67 -8.61 -12.08 -17.74
C GLY A 67 -8.84 -11.28 -19.03
N PHE A 68 -10.10 -11.22 -19.49
CA PHE A 68 -10.51 -10.48 -20.70
C PHE A 68 -10.03 -9.01 -20.70
N PHE A 69 -9.98 -8.40 -19.52
CA PHE A 69 -9.51 -7.02 -19.30
C PHE A 69 -8.15 -6.92 -18.59
N ASN A 70 -7.49 -8.04 -18.28
CA ASN A 70 -6.15 -8.03 -17.66
C ASN A 70 -5.13 -8.81 -18.48
N LYS A 71 -4.39 -8.07 -19.31
CA LYS A 71 -3.37 -8.62 -20.21
C LYS A 71 -1.98 -8.76 -19.58
N GLU A 72 -1.76 -8.20 -18.39
CA GLU A 72 -0.42 -8.11 -17.79
C GLU A 72 -0.43 -8.44 -16.30
N ASN A 73 0.64 -9.07 -15.83
CA ASN A 73 0.89 -9.25 -14.39
C ASN A 73 1.20 -7.89 -13.78
N LYS A 74 0.62 -7.61 -12.62
CA LYS A 74 0.81 -6.33 -11.95
C LYS A 74 0.68 -6.41 -10.44
N VAL A 75 1.42 -5.57 -9.74
CA VAL A 75 1.14 -5.20 -8.35
C VAL A 75 0.30 -3.92 -8.37
N VAL A 76 -0.77 -3.90 -7.57
CA VAL A 76 -1.62 -2.73 -7.42
C VAL A 76 -1.45 -2.19 -6.01
N LEU A 77 -1.24 -0.88 -5.90
CA LEU A 77 -1.35 -0.14 -4.65
C LEU A 77 -2.55 0.79 -4.76
N SER A 78 -3.40 0.85 -3.74
CA SER A 78 -4.60 1.69 -3.77
C SER A 78 -4.89 2.27 -2.39
N THR A 79 -5.25 3.54 -2.32
CA THR A 79 -5.78 4.13 -1.07
C THR A 79 -7.18 3.58 -0.82
N ALA A 80 -7.47 3.21 0.42
CA ALA A 80 -8.79 2.83 0.90
C ALA A 80 -9.07 3.54 2.24
N ASP A 81 -10.35 3.74 2.56
CA ASP A 81 -10.74 4.23 3.88
C ASP A 81 -10.32 3.22 4.95
N THR A 82 -9.72 3.72 6.03
CA THR A 82 -9.41 2.92 7.22
C THR A 82 -10.67 2.81 8.06
N PRO A 83 -11.30 1.63 8.16
CA PRO A 83 -12.45 1.46 9.04
C PRO A 83 -12.02 1.68 10.48
N GLU A 84 -12.98 2.16 11.28
CA GLU A 84 -12.73 2.56 12.66
C GLU A 84 -12.11 1.44 13.52
N SER A 85 -12.56 0.20 13.31
CA SER A 85 -12.02 -0.99 13.97
C SER A 85 -10.58 -1.33 13.58
N ALA A 86 -10.11 -0.91 12.40
CA ALA A 86 -8.74 -1.13 11.94
C ALA A 86 -7.80 0.04 12.26
N ARG A 87 -8.32 1.21 12.69
CA ARG A 87 -7.48 2.40 12.98
C ARG A 87 -6.45 2.14 14.07
N GLN A 88 -6.87 1.52 15.18
CA GLN A 88 -5.94 1.18 16.27
C GLN A 88 -4.90 0.16 15.85
N ALA A 89 -5.33 -0.90 15.14
CA ALA A 89 -4.41 -1.91 14.64
C ALA A 89 -3.39 -1.31 13.67
N ILE A 90 -3.78 -0.40 12.79
CA ILE A 90 -2.89 0.22 11.79
C ILE A 90 -2.00 1.30 12.41
N ALA A 91 -2.46 1.98 13.47
CA ALA A 91 -1.66 2.95 14.23
C ALA A 91 -0.36 2.33 14.78
N GLU A 92 -0.39 1.08 15.22
CA GLU A 92 0.78 0.35 15.73
C GLU A 92 1.86 0.09 14.66
N TYR A 93 1.48 0.14 13.38
CA TYR A 93 2.41 -0.11 12.27
C TYR A 93 2.96 1.17 11.65
N PHE A 94 2.48 2.36 12.06
CA PHE A 94 3.02 3.64 11.55
C PHE A 94 4.50 3.79 11.94
N PRO A 95 5.33 4.38 11.05
CA PRO A 95 6.72 4.64 11.35
C PRO A 95 6.78 5.79 12.37
N VAL A 96 7.71 5.69 13.32
CA VAL A 96 7.90 6.71 14.38
C VAL A 96 8.78 7.90 13.93
N LYS A 97 9.33 7.85 12.71
CA LYS A 97 10.23 8.85 12.13
C LYS A 97 10.12 8.85 10.59
N GLY A 98 10.60 9.90 9.94
CA GLY A 98 10.71 9.98 8.47
C GLY A 98 9.54 10.68 7.76
N ALA A 99 9.57 10.70 6.42
CA ALA A 99 8.63 11.47 5.61
C ALA A 99 7.16 11.02 5.80
N ILE A 100 6.93 9.71 5.92
CA ILE A 100 5.57 9.16 6.14
C ILE A 100 5.02 9.58 7.50
N PHE A 101 5.86 9.64 8.54
CA PHE A 101 5.44 10.12 9.86
C PHE A 101 5.01 11.60 9.82
N ASN A 102 5.77 12.45 9.12
CA ASN A 102 5.42 13.87 8.98
C ASN A 102 4.09 14.07 8.22
N LEU A 103 3.86 13.28 7.17
CA LEU A 103 2.59 13.29 6.42
C LEU A 103 1.42 12.83 7.29
N TRP A 104 1.63 11.81 8.12
CA TRP A 104 0.63 11.35 9.07
C TRP A 104 0.26 12.44 10.09
N GLN A 105 1.23 13.12 10.70
CA GLN A 105 0.94 14.21 11.64
C GLN A 105 0.16 15.35 10.98
N THR A 106 0.55 15.72 9.75
CA THR A 106 -0.11 16.80 9.00
C THR A 106 -1.55 16.43 8.60
N SER A 107 -1.83 15.13 8.40
CA SER A 107 -3.17 14.67 8.00
C SER A 107 -4.24 14.91 9.07
N GLN A 108 -3.89 14.94 10.36
CA GLN A 108 -4.84 15.02 11.47
C GLN A 108 -5.66 16.32 11.49
N VAL A 109 -5.14 17.39 10.90
CA VAL A 109 -5.79 18.71 10.89
C VAL A 109 -6.58 18.99 9.60
N LEU A 110 -6.59 18.05 8.65
CA LEU A 110 -7.26 18.20 7.36
C LEU A 110 -8.67 17.58 7.36
N ASN A 111 -9.52 18.05 6.44
CA ASN A 111 -10.77 17.37 6.14
C ASN A 111 -10.50 16.12 5.27
N ALA A 112 -11.46 15.18 5.23
CA ALA A 112 -11.28 13.89 4.59
C ALA A 112 -10.88 13.98 3.10
N GLU A 113 -11.48 14.90 2.35
CA GLU A 113 -11.17 15.03 0.92
C GLU A 113 -9.76 15.57 0.67
N LYS A 114 -9.34 16.58 1.46
CA LYS A 114 -7.98 17.13 1.40
C LYS A 114 -6.94 16.12 1.86
N GLU A 115 -7.25 15.35 2.91
CA GLU A 115 -6.42 14.25 3.39
C GLU A 115 -6.22 13.19 2.31
N ARG A 116 -7.30 12.78 1.63
CA ARG A 116 -7.26 11.78 0.54
C ARG A 116 -6.43 12.23 -0.66
N LYS A 117 -6.63 13.48 -1.10
CA LYS A 117 -5.99 14.02 -2.32
C LYS A 117 -4.58 14.56 -2.08
N GLY A 118 -4.22 14.84 -0.82
CA GLY A 118 -2.89 15.31 -0.43
C GLY A 118 -2.11 14.20 0.29
N PRO A 119 -2.00 14.21 1.64
CA PRO A 119 -1.13 13.30 2.37
C PRO A 119 -1.30 11.81 2.05
N ALA A 120 -2.53 11.31 1.87
CA ALA A 120 -2.75 9.89 1.56
C ALA A 120 -2.25 9.53 0.15
N GLU A 121 -2.37 10.44 -0.82
CA GLU A 121 -1.83 10.26 -2.17
C GLU A 121 -0.31 10.36 -2.18
N GLU A 122 0.27 11.28 -1.40
CA GLU A 122 1.72 11.41 -1.26
C GLU A 122 2.35 10.15 -0.65
N VAL A 123 1.71 9.57 0.38
CA VAL A 123 2.15 8.29 0.94
C VAL A 123 1.97 7.14 -0.06
N LEU A 124 0.86 7.09 -0.82
CA LEU A 124 0.68 6.11 -1.89
C LEU A 124 1.81 6.20 -2.93
N GLN A 125 2.21 7.41 -3.31
CA GLN A 125 3.30 7.63 -4.26
C GLN A 125 4.65 7.18 -3.67
N ALA A 126 4.93 7.50 -2.40
CA ALA A 126 6.14 7.07 -1.70
C ALA A 126 6.23 5.53 -1.64
N TYR A 127 5.16 4.84 -1.23
CA TYR A 127 5.12 3.37 -1.24
C TYR A 127 5.25 2.79 -2.63
N THR A 128 4.64 3.43 -3.64
CA THR A 128 4.75 2.98 -5.02
C THR A 128 6.18 3.10 -5.54
N ALA A 129 6.87 4.21 -5.21
CA ALA A 129 8.26 4.42 -5.60
C ALA A 129 9.17 3.38 -4.95
N HIS A 130 9.01 3.13 -3.65
CA HIS A 130 9.77 2.10 -2.93
C HIS A 130 9.49 0.69 -3.47
N MET A 131 8.22 0.35 -3.70
CA MET A 131 7.84 -0.93 -4.31
C MET A 131 8.47 -1.12 -5.69
N LYS A 132 8.50 -0.08 -6.53
CA LYS A 132 9.18 -0.11 -7.83
C LYS A 132 10.68 -0.34 -7.68
N ASP A 133 11.32 0.33 -6.74
CA ASP A 133 12.76 0.18 -6.48
C ASP A 133 13.11 -1.26 -6.09
N ILE A 134 12.42 -1.84 -5.10
CA ILE A 134 12.70 -3.23 -4.66
C ILE A 134 12.37 -4.26 -5.75
N LEU A 135 11.29 -4.06 -6.53
CA LEU A 135 10.98 -4.94 -7.67
C LEU A 135 12.03 -4.80 -8.78
N GLY A 136 12.54 -3.59 -9.01
CA GLY A 136 13.57 -3.30 -10.01
C GLY A 136 14.90 -3.93 -9.66
N LYS A 137 15.35 -3.77 -8.41
CA LYS A 137 16.57 -4.41 -7.87
C LYS A 137 16.56 -5.93 -7.99
N ASN A 138 15.37 -6.53 -7.91
CA ASN A 138 15.15 -7.97 -8.04
C ASN A 138 14.83 -8.43 -9.47
N GLY A 139 14.88 -7.53 -10.47
CA GLY A 139 14.63 -7.89 -11.88
C GLY A 139 13.20 -8.32 -12.18
N LEU A 140 12.22 -7.87 -11.39
CA LEU A 140 10.81 -8.27 -11.49
C LEU A 140 9.93 -7.27 -12.25
N LEU A 141 10.46 -6.08 -12.56
CA LEU A 141 9.76 -5.09 -13.39
C LEU A 141 9.68 -5.55 -14.86
N LYS A 142 8.63 -5.09 -15.54
CA LYS A 142 8.42 -5.27 -16.97
C LYS A 142 8.71 -3.99 -17.74
#